data_AF-A0A1U9UVP1-F1
#
_entry.id   AF-A0A1U9UVP1-F1
#
_cell.length_a   1.000
_cell.length_b   1.000
_cell.length_c   1.000
_cell.angle_alpha   90.00
_cell.angle_beta   90.00
_cell.angle_gamma   90.00
#
_symmetry.space_group_name_H-M   'P 1'
#
loop_
_entity.id
_entity.type
_entity.pdbx_description
1 polymer ?
#
loop_
_entity_poly.entity_id
_entity_poly.type
_entity_poly.pdbx_seq_one_letter_code
_entity_poly.pdbx_strand_id
1 'polypeptide(L)'
;MAARKGVLGGAPGIAQRRRASRRPTGAAGGTVQLDRRHLYILPTRGGIGFAVVLAAMLLTSLNYDISLGFALTFMLAGIGMSCMWLAYRNLLDLAVAAGPVTTVHAGQDAVFQARVDSRDANARIGIEARVPTLPDVATAVLTLDGNASGMLALHVPAARRGRLALPRVAIASRFPFGLFRVWSYVDLEMSTLVYPAPEAKAPPPPAVHRPDDGDGAHAAASAASSDDGIDQLRRYRSGDPLHRIAWKHSARTGRWVSRTGDPPQLPARWLDWHVLPAGMDAEARLSRLCAWLLAAGDDAEIGLRLPGVELPPARGASHRRACLEALALWPQRTAAYRAEVRPGDRA
;
A
#
# COMPACT_ATOMS: atom_id res chain seq x y z
N MET A 1 55.82 -24.06 -9.12
CA MET A 1 54.50 -23.70 -9.69
C MET A 1 53.44 -24.18 -8.69
N ALA A 2 52.59 -23.27 -8.18
CA ALA A 2 51.55 -23.42 -7.13
C ALA A 2 52.08 -23.74 -5.71
N ALA A 3 52.00 -22.94 -4.65
CA ALA A 3 51.12 -21.85 -4.20
C ALA A 3 49.65 -22.23 -3.92
N ARG A 4 49.30 -22.49 -2.65
CA ARG A 4 48.15 -21.94 -1.88
C ARG A 4 47.96 -22.72 -0.57
N LYS A 5 48.27 -22.10 0.57
CA LYS A 5 47.39 -21.31 1.47
C LYS A 5 46.60 -22.19 2.44
N GLY A 6 47.11 -22.26 3.68
CA GLY A 6 46.34 -22.64 4.85
C GLY A 6 45.26 -21.60 5.14
N VAL A 7 44.08 -22.09 5.51
CA VAL A 7 42.93 -21.29 5.94
C VAL A 7 42.74 -21.57 7.43
N LEU A 8 43.28 -20.67 8.26
CA LEU A 8 42.80 -20.42 9.61
C LEU A 8 41.79 -19.27 9.50
N GLY A 9 40.52 -19.52 9.80
CA GLY A 9 39.49 -18.49 9.71
C GLY A 9 38.16 -18.97 10.27
N GLY A 10 37.97 -18.78 11.57
CA GLY A 10 36.70 -19.02 12.24
C GLY A 10 36.55 -18.09 13.44
N ALA A 11 36.39 -16.78 13.17
CA ALA A 11 36.02 -15.82 14.20
C ALA A 11 34.55 -16.02 14.61
N PRO A 12 34.20 -15.99 15.91
CA PRO A 12 32.84 -16.21 16.36
C PRO A 12 31.95 -15.01 16.02
N GLY A 13 30.76 -15.31 15.49
CA GLY A 13 29.74 -14.34 15.10
C GLY A 13 29.31 -13.46 16.25
N ILE A 14 29.35 -12.15 16.02
CA ILE A 14 28.86 -11.13 16.95
C ILE A 14 27.33 -11.28 17.03
N ALA A 15 26.88 -11.89 18.11
CA ALA A 15 25.48 -12.02 18.48
C ALA A 15 24.83 -10.63 18.60
N GLN A 16 23.97 -10.32 17.63
CA GLN A 16 23.21 -9.07 17.58
C GLN A 16 22.14 -9.10 18.68
N ARG A 17 22.50 -8.59 19.88
CA ARG A 17 21.59 -8.39 21.00
C ARG A 17 20.39 -7.55 20.55
N ARG A 18 19.23 -8.18 20.42
CA ARG A 18 17.91 -7.53 20.34
C ARG A 18 17.69 -6.75 21.63
N ARG A 19 18.08 -5.47 21.66
CA ARG A 19 17.63 -4.54 22.69
C ARG A 19 16.20 -4.14 22.36
N ALA A 20 15.26 -4.65 23.15
CA ALA A 20 13.88 -4.21 23.19
C ALA A 20 13.85 -2.72 23.60
N SER A 21 13.86 -1.82 22.61
CA SER A 21 13.71 -0.39 22.86
C SER A 21 12.24 -0.10 23.16
N ARG A 22 12.00 0.52 24.33
CA ARG A 22 10.69 0.95 24.81
C ARG A 22 9.95 1.76 23.73
N ARG A 23 8.65 1.48 23.63
CA ARG A 23 7.72 2.07 22.67
C ARG A 23 7.44 3.52 23.05
N PRO A 24 7.69 4.52 22.18
CA PRO A 24 6.91 5.75 22.23
C PRO A 24 5.49 5.34 21.85
N THR A 25 4.59 5.27 22.84
CA THR A 25 3.17 5.06 22.57
C THR A 25 2.67 6.36 21.97
N GLY A 26 2.14 6.32 20.74
CA GLY A 26 1.58 7.49 20.09
C GLY A 26 0.54 8.13 21.00
N ALA A 27 0.69 9.43 21.26
CA ALA A 27 -0.35 10.19 21.95
C ALA A 27 -1.61 10.20 21.07
N ALA A 28 -2.78 10.20 21.71
CA ALA A 28 -4.10 10.27 21.08
C ALA A 28 -4.10 11.33 19.96
N GLY A 29 -4.06 10.88 18.71
CA GLY A 29 -3.87 11.74 17.53
C GLY A 29 -2.93 11.20 16.45
N GLY A 30 -2.26 10.06 16.65
CA GLY A 30 -1.46 9.40 15.60
C GLY A 30 -0.20 10.17 15.18
N THR A 31 0.23 11.13 16.01
CA THR A 31 1.45 11.92 15.83
C THR A 31 2.47 11.51 16.89
N VAL A 32 3.70 11.23 16.48
CA VAL A 32 4.81 10.86 17.34
C VAL A 32 5.86 11.96 17.24
N GLN A 33 6.12 12.63 18.37
CA GLN A 33 7.20 13.62 18.45
C GLN A 33 8.52 12.95 18.84
N LEU A 34 9.57 13.32 18.12
CA LEU A 34 10.92 12.83 18.35
C LEU A 34 11.60 13.60 19.49
N ASP A 35 11.34 13.15 20.71
CA ASP A 35 11.97 13.69 21.93
C ASP A 35 13.41 13.16 22.14
N ARG A 36 14.19 13.95 22.89
CA ARG A 36 15.58 13.73 23.31
C ARG A 36 15.84 12.33 23.85
N ARG A 37 14.87 11.76 24.57
CA ARG A 37 15.00 10.46 25.25
C ARG A 37 15.10 9.27 24.30
N HIS A 38 14.74 9.44 23.03
CA HIS A 38 14.66 8.36 22.05
C HIS A 38 15.59 8.57 20.84
N LEU A 39 16.44 9.61 20.90
CA LEU A 39 17.45 9.87 19.88
C LEU A 39 18.74 9.15 20.23
N TYR A 40 19.20 8.30 19.31
CA TYR A 40 20.46 7.60 19.40
C TYR A 40 21.44 8.19 18.40
N ILE A 41 22.67 8.44 18.85
CA ILE A 41 23.76 8.98 18.01
C ILE A 41 24.87 7.94 17.97
N LEU A 42 25.35 7.61 16.77
CA LEU A 42 26.48 6.70 16.58
C LEU A 42 27.40 7.22 15.48
N PRO A 43 28.73 7.17 15.64
CA PRO A 43 29.64 7.49 14.55
C PRO A 43 29.45 6.50 13.40
N THR A 44 29.45 7.01 12.19
CA THR A 44 29.46 6.18 10.97
C THR A 44 30.87 5.65 10.72
N ARG A 45 31.03 4.83 9.67
CA ARG A 45 32.37 4.40 9.21
C ARG A 45 33.27 5.59 8.88
N GLY A 46 32.70 6.65 8.30
CA GLY A 46 33.42 7.91 8.03
C GLY A 46 33.77 8.66 9.31
N GLY A 47 32.85 8.71 10.28
CA GLY A 47 33.12 9.30 11.61
C GLY A 47 34.22 8.57 12.38
N ILE A 48 34.25 7.24 12.33
CA ILE A 48 35.32 6.44 12.92
C ILE A 48 36.65 6.72 12.22
N GLY A 49 36.67 6.74 10.88
CA GLY A 49 37.88 7.08 10.12
C GLY A 49 38.42 8.47 10.46
N PHE A 50 37.53 9.47 10.55
CA PHE A 50 37.87 10.82 10.97
C PHE A 50 38.47 10.86 12.38
N ALA A 51 37.89 10.14 13.34
CA ALA A 51 38.42 10.06 14.70
C ALA A 51 39.81 9.40 14.76
N VAL A 52 40.06 8.37 13.94
CA VAL A 52 41.38 7.73 13.82
C VAL A 52 42.42 8.71 13.27
N VAL A 53 42.08 9.49 12.24
CA VAL A 53 42.98 10.51 11.69
C VAL A 53 43.28 11.59 12.73
N LEU A 54 42.27 12.07 13.47
CA LEU A 54 42.48 13.04 14.55
C LEU A 54 43.40 12.49 15.64
N ALA A 55 43.22 11.22 16.03
CA ALA A 55 44.10 10.57 17.00
C ALA A 55 45.55 10.49 16.48
N ALA A 56 45.75 10.06 15.23
CA ALA A 56 47.08 10.00 14.63
C ALA A 56 47.75 11.38 14.57
N MET A 57 47.02 12.42 14.15
CA MET A 57 47.50 13.81 14.13
C MET A 57 47.87 14.30 15.54
N LEU A 58 47.05 14.00 16.54
CA LEU A 58 47.31 14.34 17.93
C LEU A 58 48.57 13.66 18.46
N LEU A 59 48.71 12.34 18.24
CA LEU A 59 49.89 11.59 18.64
C LEU A 59 51.15 12.10 17.96
N THR A 60 51.06 12.46 16.67
CA THR A 60 52.18 13.03 15.90
C THR A 60 52.58 14.38 16.49
N SER A 61 51.61 15.24 16.76
CA SER A 61 51.85 16.58 17.31
C SER A 61 52.41 16.51 18.73
N LEU A 62 51.97 15.54 19.54
CA LEU A 62 52.55 15.22 20.85
C LEU A 62 53.99 14.71 20.77
N ASN A 63 54.30 13.87 19.78
CA ASN A 63 55.63 13.29 19.64
C ASN A 63 56.66 14.31 19.16
N TYR A 64 56.26 15.22 18.26
CA TYR A 64 57.16 16.19 17.62
C TYR A 64 57.03 17.62 18.18
N ASP A 65 56.19 17.83 19.20
CA ASP A 65 55.90 19.14 19.80
C ASP A 65 55.49 20.23 18.79
N ILE A 66 54.71 19.83 17.77
CA ILE A 66 54.30 20.73 16.68
C ILE A 66 53.03 21.49 17.09
N SER A 67 53.22 22.73 17.56
CA SER A 67 52.12 23.64 17.97
C SER A 67 51.01 23.79 16.92
N LEU A 68 51.36 23.91 15.64
CA LEU A 68 50.38 24.05 14.55
C LEU A 68 49.52 22.77 14.37
N GLY A 69 50.11 21.60 14.62
CA GLY A 69 49.41 20.32 14.52
C GLY A 69 48.35 20.16 15.60
N PHE A 70 48.61 20.65 16.82
CA PHE A 70 47.59 20.75 17.87
C PHE A 70 46.43 21.66 17.46
N ALA A 71 46.75 22.88 16.97
CA ALA A 71 45.74 23.85 16.57
C ALA A 71 44.78 23.28 15.51
N LEU A 72 45.32 22.66 14.46
CA LEU A 72 44.51 22.03 13.41
C LEU A 72 43.69 20.85 13.94
N THR A 73 44.28 20.00 14.78
CA THR A 73 43.60 18.82 15.35
C THR A 73 42.42 19.25 16.22
N PHE A 74 42.59 20.25 17.09
CA PHE A 74 41.51 20.75 17.93
C PHE A 74 40.44 21.51 17.14
N MET A 75 40.83 22.25 16.11
CA MET A 75 39.86 22.90 15.20
C MET A 75 38.98 21.85 14.50
N LEU A 76 39.56 20.80 13.94
CA LEU A 76 38.83 19.71 13.30
C LEU A 76 37.97 18.94 14.32
N ALA A 77 38.47 18.69 15.53
CA ALA A 77 37.68 18.09 16.60
C ALA A 77 36.46 18.95 16.96
N GLY A 78 36.61 20.27 17.03
CA GLY A 78 35.52 21.22 17.25
C GLY A 78 34.47 21.21 16.13
N ILE A 79 34.91 21.10 14.86
CA ILE A 79 34.02 20.88 13.72
C ILE A 79 33.28 19.55 13.87
N GLY A 80 33.97 18.46 14.21
CA GLY A 80 33.36 17.16 14.46
C GLY A 80 32.28 17.21 15.55
N MET A 81 32.57 17.86 16.68
CA MET A 81 31.60 18.08 17.76
C MET A 81 30.38 18.90 17.28
N SER A 82 30.62 19.94 16.49
CA SER A 82 29.56 20.76 15.88
C SER A 82 28.68 19.94 14.93
N CYS A 83 29.28 19.02 14.17
CA CYS A 83 28.54 18.11 13.30
C CYS A 83 27.65 17.16 14.09
N MET A 84 28.15 16.64 15.21
CA MET A 84 27.34 15.80 16.11
C MET A 84 26.13 16.58 16.64
N TRP A 85 26.33 17.84 17.06
CA TRP A 85 25.28 18.72 17.53
C TRP A 85 24.23 19.04 16.45
N LEU A 86 24.69 19.37 15.24
CA LEU A 86 23.81 19.62 14.09
C LEU A 86 23.01 18.38 13.71
N ALA A 87 23.64 17.21 13.70
CA ALA A 87 22.96 15.94 13.41
C ALA A 87 21.85 15.65 14.43
N TYR A 88 22.12 15.92 15.71
CA TYR A 88 21.14 15.79 16.79
C TYR A 88 19.98 16.77 16.63
N ARG A 89 20.28 18.06 16.45
CA ARG A 89 19.25 19.10 16.24
C ARG A 89 18.40 18.85 15.00
N ASN A 90 18.94 18.18 13.98
CA ASN A 90 18.23 17.89 12.74
C ASN A 90 17.02 16.94 12.93
N LEU A 91 17.05 16.06 13.93
CA LEU A 91 15.94 15.13 14.23
C LEU A 91 15.13 15.51 15.48
N LEU A 92 15.69 16.35 16.35
CA LEU A 92 15.05 16.78 17.58
C LEU A 92 13.73 17.52 17.31
N ASP A 93 12.69 17.25 18.10
CA ASP A 93 11.37 17.91 18.05
C ASP A 93 10.63 17.76 16.70
N LEU A 94 11.05 16.82 15.87
CA LEU A 94 10.40 16.50 14.61
C LEU A 94 9.13 15.68 14.89
N ALA A 95 7.99 16.13 14.35
CA ALA A 95 6.72 15.42 14.49
C ALA A 95 6.49 14.52 13.28
N VAL A 96 6.24 13.24 13.52
CA VAL A 96 5.97 12.25 12.47
C VAL A 96 4.57 11.69 12.67
N ALA A 97 3.74 11.77 11.64
CA ALA A 97 2.34 11.39 11.67
C ALA A 97 2.02 10.37 10.59
N ALA A 98 0.95 9.60 10.82
CA ALA A 98 0.36 8.76 9.79
C ALA A 98 -0.20 9.63 8.65
N GLY A 99 0.11 9.26 7.41
CA GLY A 99 -0.42 9.89 6.19
C GLY A 99 -1.29 8.93 5.37
N PRO A 100 -1.67 9.32 4.15
CA PRO A 100 -2.45 8.48 3.26
C PRO A 100 -1.67 7.22 2.87
N VAL A 101 -2.40 6.14 2.68
CA VAL A 101 -1.85 4.85 2.24
C VAL A 101 -2.57 4.39 0.99
N THR A 102 -1.81 3.94 0.00
CA THR A 102 -2.38 3.40 -1.24
C THR A 102 -2.80 1.94 -1.05
N THR A 103 -3.99 1.58 -1.53
CA THR A 103 -4.42 0.18 -1.65
C THR A 103 -3.88 -0.41 -2.94
N VAL A 104 -3.27 -1.59 -2.87
CA VAL A 104 -2.60 -2.24 -4.01
C VAL A 104 -3.04 -3.69 -4.15
N HIS A 105 -2.74 -4.31 -5.29
CA HIS A 105 -2.92 -5.74 -5.49
C HIS A 105 -1.69 -6.52 -5.00
N ALA A 106 -1.89 -7.79 -4.66
CA ALA A 106 -0.80 -8.68 -4.26
C ALA A 106 0.26 -8.75 -5.38
N GLY A 107 1.54 -8.70 -4.99
CA GLY A 107 2.67 -8.62 -5.91
C GLY A 107 3.12 -7.20 -6.28
N GLN A 108 2.43 -6.16 -5.78
CA GLN A 108 2.82 -4.76 -5.94
C GLN A 108 3.36 -4.17 -4.62
N ASP A 109 3.98 -2.99 -4.70
CA ASP A 109 4.46 -2.26 -3.52
C ASP A 109 3.41 -1.29 -3.00
N ALA A 110 2.99 -1.48 -1.74
CA ALA A 110 2.11 -0.56 -1.05
C ALA A 110 2.91 0.67 -0.59
N VAL A 111 2.42 1.87 -0.92
CA VAL A 111 3.06 3.12 -0.49
C VAL A 111 2.39 3.64 0.77
N PHE A 112 3.14 3.63 1.86
CA PHE A 112 2.75 4.25 3.12
C PHE A 112 3.40 5.63 3.21
N GLN A 113 2.59 6.69 3.24
CA GLN A 113 3.10 8.03 3.39
C GLN A 113 3.20 8.38 4.88
N ALA A 114 4.40 8.66 5.38
CA ALA A 114 4.59 9.24 6.70
C ALA A 114 4.70 10.76 6.56
N ARG A 115 3.78 11.51 7.18
CA ARG A 115 3.85 12.96 7.20
C ARG A 115 4.89 13.38 8.23
N VAL A 116 5.81 14.24 7.84
CA VAL A 116 6.81 14.82 8.71
C VAL A 116 6.56 16.31 8.79
N ASP A 117 6.52 16.84 10.00
CA ASP A 117 6.23 18.22 10.31
C ASP A 117 7.35 18.80 11.18
N SER A 118 7.97 19.87 10.68
CA SER A 118 8.98 20.64 11.40
C SER A 118 8.34 21.94 11.88
N ARG A 119 8.35 22.17 13.19
CA ARG A 119 7.89 23.42 13.82
C ARG A 119 9.03 24.40 14.10
N ASP A 120 10.25 24.03 13.73
CA ASP A 120 11.42 24.87 13.88
C ASP A 120 11.64 25.71 12.63
N ALA A 121 12.12 26.95 12.84
CA ALA A 121 12.52 27.86 11.77
C ALA A 121 13.74 27.37 10.97
N ASN A 122 14.48 26.38 11.48
CA ASN A 122 15.62 25.79 10.79
C ASN A 122 15.18 24.67 9.84
N ALA A 123 15.80 24.62 8.65
CA ALA A 123 15.63 23.52 7.72
C ALA A 123 16.10 22.19 8.33
N ARG A 124 15.37 21.11 8.01
CA ARG A 124 15.71 19.73 8.38
C ARG A 124 16.16 18.96 7.15
N ILE A 125 17.44 18.61 7.10
CA ILE A 125 18.09 18.15 5.87
C ILE A 125 18.31 16.64 5.90
N GLY A 126 17.96 15.94 4.82
CA GLY A 126 18.28 14.53 4.65
C GLY A 126 17.71 13.65 5.77
N ILE A 127 16.40 13.80 6.03
CA ILE A 127 15.64 12.91 6.89
C ILE A 127 15.40 11.62 6.11
N GLU A 128 15.96 10.53 6.60
CA GLU A 128 15.84 9.17 6.05
C GLU A 128 14.74 8.42 6.82
N ALA A 129 13.85 7.72 6.12
CA ALA A 129 12.96 6.72 6.73
C ALA A 129 13.21 5.33 6.14
N ARG A 130 13.34 4.34 7.01
CA ARG A 130 13.52 2.94 6.63
C ARG A 130 12.69 2.01 7.49
N VAL A 131 12.31 0.86 6.94
CA VAL A 131 11.67 -0.21 7.69
C VAL A 131 12.75 -1.26 8.05
N PRO A 132 13.21 -1.35 9.31
CA PRO A 132 14.35 -2.21 9.67
C PRO A 132 14.13 -3.70 9.41
N THR A 133 12.88 -4.16 9.42
CA THR A 133 12.49 -5.54 9.13
C THR A 133 12.53 -5.87 7.63
N LEU A 134 12.63 -4.86 6.76
CA LEU A 134 12.63 -4.98 5.31
C LEU A 134 13.86 -4.25 4.74
N PRO A 135 15.06 -4.85 4.82
CA PRO A 135 16.30 -4.19 4.42
C PRO A 135 16.40 -3.91 2.92
N ASP A 136 15.68 -4.67 2.09
CA ASP A 136 15.70 -4.54 0.62
C ASP A 136 14.83 -3.37 0.13
N VAL A 137 14.00 -2.80 1.00
CA VAL A 137 13.18 -1.63 0.68
C VAL A 137 14.05 -0.38 0.62
N ALA A 138 13.86 0.40 -0.45
CA ALA A 138 14.54 1.68 -0.63
C ALA A 138 14.28 2.64 0.54
N THR A 139 15.33 3.36 0.96
CA THR A 139 15.22 4.36 2.02
C THR A 139 14.56 5.62 1.44
N ALA A 140 13.47 6.06 2.06
CA ALA A 140 12.82 7.32 1.70
C ALA A 140 13.65 8.47 2.27
N VAL A 141 13.84 9.54 1.48
CA VAL A 141 14.61 10.71 1.89
C VAL A 141 13.78 11.98 1.69
N LEU A 142 13.82 12.87 2.66
CA LEU A 142 13.12 14.15 2.65
C LEU A 142 14.01 15.25 3.23
N THR A 143 13.97 16.42 2.60
CA THR A 143 14.51 17.66 3.16
C THR A 143 13.33 18.62 3.32
N LEU A 144 13.25 19.25 4.50
CA LEU A 144 12.23 20.22 4.85
C LEU A 144 12.90 21.57 5.06
N ASP A 145 12.29 22.62 4.54
CA ASP A 145 12.64 23.99 4.94
C ASP A 145 12.11 24.28 6.35
N GLY A 146 12.45 25.45 6.89
CA GLY A 146 11.95 25.90 8.18
C GLY A 146 10.43 26.00 8.19
N ASN A 147 9.78 25.57 9.27
CA ASN A 147 8.33 25.57 9.44
C ASN A 147 7.56 24.84 8.31
N ALA A 148 8.18 23.83 7.69
CA ALA A 148 7.59 23.07 6.59
C ALA A 148 7.13 21.67 7.01
N SER A 149 6.20 21.13 6.22
CA SER A 149 5.77 19.74 6.30
C SER A 149 5.99 19.03 4.97
N GLY A 150 6.29 17.74 5.01
CA GLY A 150 6.49 16.92 3.81
C GLY A 150 6.14 15.46 4.06
N MET A 151 6.28 14.64 3.03
CA MET A 151 5.85 13.24 3.03
C MET A 151 7.01 12.31 2.72
N LEU A 152 7.20 11.30 3.56
CA LEU A 152 8.14 10.20 3.32
C LEU A 152 7.36 8.99 2.79
N ALA A 153 7.64 8.64 1.53
CA ALA A 153 6.99 7.52 0.85
C ALA A 153 7.73 6.20 1.14
N LEU A 154 7.16 5.34 1.98
CA LEU A 154 7.69 4.01 2.29
C LEU A 154 7.05 2.96 1.38
N HIS A 155 7.85 2.35 0.52
CA HIS A 155 7.41 1.29 -0.40
C HIS A 155 7.53 -0.08 0.27
N VAL A 156 6.40 -0.68 0.65
CA VAL A 156 6.38 -1.97 1.35
C VAL A 156 5.84 -3.05 0.41
N PRO A 157 6.61 -4.12 0.12
CA PRO A 157 6.17 -5.15 -0.80
C PRO A 157 4.96 -5.92 -0.25
N ALA A 158 3.88 -5.94 -1.02
CA ALA A 158 2.63 -6.60 -0.66
C ALA A 158 2.56 -8.00 -1.27
N ALA A 159 3.35 -8.95 -0.74
CA ALA A 159 3.47 -10.29 -1.31
C ALA A 159 2.20 -11.15 -1.25
N ARG A 160 1.30 -10.87 -0.29
CA ARG A 160 0.06 -11.65 -0.06
C ARG A 160 -1.11 -10.70 0.14
N ARG A 161 -2.31 -11.15 -0.26
CA ARG A 161 -3.56 -10.41 0.00
C ARG A 161 -3.87 -10.36 1.50
N GLY A 162 -4.71 -9.41 1.88
CA GLY A 162 -5.18 -9.22 3.24
C GLY A 162 -4.70 -7.91 3.85
N ARG A 163 -4.75 -7.80 5.18
CA ARG A 163 -4.31 -6.59 5.87
C ARG A 163 -2.79 -6.55 5.95
N LEU A 164 -2.20 -5.49 5.40
CA LEU A 164 -0.78 -5.18 5.50
C LEU A 164 -0.61 -4.02 6.49
N ALA A 165 -0.04 -4.29 7.65
CA ALA A 165 0.33 -3.27 8.62
C ALA A 165 1.76 -2.79 8.37
N LEU A 166 1.98 -1.48 8.51
CA LEU A 166 3.33 -0.92 8.44
C LEU A 166 4.12 -1.37 9.69
N PRO A 167 5.30 -2.00 9.54
CA PRO A 167 6.15 -2.29 10.69
C PRO A 167 6.76 -1.00 11.25
N ARG A 168 7.41 -1.10 12.40
CA ARG A 168 8.13 0.02 13.01
C ARG A 168 9.09 0.69 12.02
N VAL A 169 9.01 2.01 11.91
CA VAL A 169 9.86 2.82 11.02
C VAL A 169 11.03 3.38 11.83
N ALA A 170 12.23 3.35 11.25
CA ALA A 170 13.37 4.07 11.78
C ALA A 170 13.56 5.37 10.98
N ILE A 171 13.43 6.51 11.66
CA ILE A 171 13.75 7.82 11.14
C ILE A 171 15.20 8.13 11.50
N ALA A 172 16.01 8.49 10.52
CA ALA A 172 17.43 8.74 10.69
C ALA A 172 17.88 10.00 9.95
N SER A 173 19.04 10.53 10.30
CA SER A 173 19.77 11.47 9.44
C SER A 173 21.27 11.30 9.64
N ARG A 174 22.00 11.70 8.60
CA ARG A 174 23.46 11.73 8.56
C ARG A 174 24.01 13.14 8.29
N PHE A 175 23.14 14.14 8.28
CA PHE A 175 23.54 15.53 8.12
C PHE A 175 24.50 15.96 9.24
N PRO A 176 25.53 16.79 8.97
CA PRO A 176 25.90 17.36 7.68
C PRO A 176 26.85 16.51 6.83
N PHE A 177 28.00 16.07 7.38
CA PHE A 177 29.05 15.40 6.60
C PHE A 177 29.02 13.87 6.69
N GLY A 178 27.95 13.29 7.23
CA GLY A 178 27.86 11.84 7.39
C GLY A 178 28.79 11.27 8.45
N LEU A 179 29.38 12.07 9.34
CA LEU A 179 30.24 11.60 10.44
C LEU A 179 29.44 10.85 11.52
N PHE A 180 28.21 11.32 11.78
CA PHE A 180 27.32 10.74 12.77
C PHE A 180 26.02 10.32 12.10
N ARG A 181 25.44 9.23 12.60
CA ARG A 181 24.07 8.84 12.30
C ARG A 181 23.25 9.07 13.55
N VAL A 182 22.23 9.91 13.43
CA VAL A 182 21.20 10.07 14.47
C VAL A 182 19.96 9.33 14.01
N TRP A 183 19.34 8.55 14.89
CA TRP A 183 18.09 7.88 14.55
C TRP A 183 17.19 7.69 15.75
N SER A 184 15.92 7.49 15.46
CA SER A 184 14.89 7.10 16.40
C SER A 184 13.90 6.16 15.71
N TYR A 185 13.14 5.44 16.50
CA TYR A 185 12.10 4.56 15.99
C TYR A 185 10.72 5.14 16.26
N VAL A 186 9.89 5.15 15.23
CA VAL A 186 8.51 5.62 15.26
C VAL A 186 7.60 4.44 14.97
N ASP A 187 6.52 4.33 15.75
CA ASP A 187 5.44 3.39 15.51
C ASP A 187 4.25 4.16 14.94
N LEU A 188 3.93 3.92 13.67
CA LEU A 188 2.80 4.52 12.99
C LEU A 188 1.78 3.42 12.80
N GLU A 189 0.64 3.51 13.48
CA GLU A 189 -0.45 2.53 13.40
C GLU A 189 -1.18 2.61 12.04
N MET A 190 -0.44 2.38 10.96
CA MET A 190 -0.94 2.43 9.59
C MET A 190 -1.14 1.02 9.07
N SER A 191 -2.28 0.80 8.42
CA SER A 191 -2.54 -0.43 7.69
C SER A 191 -3.28 -0.14 6.39
N THR A 192 -3.06 -1.01 5.41
CA THR A 192 -3.79 -0.99 4.14
C THR A 192 -4.31 -2.39 3.84
N LEU A 193 -5.27 -2.45 2.93
CA LEU A 193 -5.78 -3.69 2.41
C LEU A 193 -5.14 -4.00 1.06
N VAL A 194 -4.59 -5.20 0.95
CA VAL A 194 -3.98 -5.73 -0.26
C VAL A 194 -5.02 -6.62 -0.93
N TYR A 195 -5.45 -6.23 -2.12
CA TYR A 195 -6.40 -7.02 -2.92
C TYR A 195 -5.71 -8.23 -3.55
N PRO A 196 -6.45 -9.29 -3.93
CA PRO A 196 -5.87 -10.38 -4.71
C PRO A 196 -5.24 -9.86 -6.01
N ALA A 197 -4.16 -10.51 -6.47
CA ALA A 197 -3.59 -10.23 -7.77
C ALA A 197 -4.58 -10.68 -8.86
N PRO A 198 -5.00 -9.81 -9.80
CA PRO A 198 -5.88 -10.22 -10.88
C PRO A 198 -5.15 -11.19 -11.82
N GLU A 199 -5.86 -12.22 -12.29
CA GLU A 199 -5.36 -13.14 -13.31
C GLU A 199 -5.10 -12.40 -14.63
N ALA A 200 -3.85 -12.43 -15.12
CA ALA A 200 -3.42 -11.61 -16.27
C ALA A 200 -4.11 -11.96 -17.60
N LYS A 201 -4.55 -13.21 -17.78
CA LYS A 201 -5.26 -13.70 -18.98
C LYS A 201 -6.51 -14.47 -18.55
N ALA A 202 -7.33 -13.85 -17.72
CA ALA A 202 -8.58 -14.47 -17.28
C ALA A 202 -9.47 -14.79 -18.49
N PRO A 203 -10.08 -15.99 -18.55
CA PRO A 203 -11.12 -16.27 -19.53
C PRO A 203 -12.28 -15.28 -19.36
N PRO A 204 -13.10 -15.02 -20.39
CA PRO A 204 -14.26 -14.16 -20.23
C PRO A 204 -15.18 -14.70 -19.12
N PRO A 205 -15.83 -13.81 -18.35
CA PRO A 205 -16.81 -14.26 -17.36
C PRO A 205 -17.90 -15.07 -18.06
N PRO A 206 -18.47 -16.10 -17.39
CA PRO A 206 -19.55 -16.89 -17.97
C PRO A 206 -20.70 -15.97 -18.41
N ALA A 207 -21.29 -16.29 -19.57
CA ALA A 207 -22.42 -15.53 -20.10
C ALA A 207 -23.57 -15.54 -19.09
N VAL A 208 -24.26 -14.40 -18.97
CA VAL A 208 -25.33 -14.24 -18.00
C VAL A 208 -26.42 -15.28 -18.27
N HIS A 209 -26.64 -16.20 -17.34
CA HIS A 209 -27.82 -17.06 -17.37
C HIS A 209 -29.03 -16.16 -17.16
N ARG A 210 -29.75 -15.90 -18.24
CA ARG A 210 -31.18 -15.56 -18.17
C ARG A 210 -31.84 -16.79 -17.54
N PRO A 211 -32.55 -16.67 -16.40
CA PRO A 211 -33.45 -17.73 -15.99
C PRO A 211 -34.46 -17.87 -17.13
N ASP A 212 -34.38 -18.98 -17.85
CA ASP A 212 -35.33 -19.31 -18.89
C ASP A 212 -36.62 -19.73 -18.18
N ASP A 213 -37.71 -19.01 -18.45
CA ASP A 213 -39.04 -19.51 -18.15
C ASP A 213 -39.26 -20.75 -19.04
N GLY A 214 -39.10 -21.93 -18.46
CA GLY A 214 -39.78 -23.16 -18.85
C GLY A 214 -39.52 -23.72 -20.26
N ASP A 215 -38.70 -24.77 -20.29
CA ASP A 215 -38.87 -26.02 -21.05
C ASP A 215 -38.66 -26.01 -22.59
N GLY A 216 -37.87 -27.00 -23.05
CA GLY A 216 -37.85 -27.42 -24.46
C GLY A 216 -36.51 -27.25 -25.20
N ALA A 217 -35.92 -28.38 -25.56
CA ALA A 217 -34.77 -28.56 -26.45
C ALA A 217 -34.77 -27.66 -27.70
N HIS A 218 -33.63 -27.05 -28.04
CA HIS A 218 -32.86 -27.33 -29.26
C HIS A 218 -31.64 -26.41 -29.36
N ALA A 219 -30.50 -27.01 -29.70
CA ALA A 219 -29.24 -26.34 -29.93
C ALA A 219 -29.24 -25.57 -31.26
N ALA A 220 -28.39 -24.56 -31.29
CA ALA A 220 -27.75 -23.94 -32.45
C ALA A 220 -28.56 -22.92 -33.27
N ALA A 221 -27.81 -21.87 -33.65
CA ALA A 221 -28.13 -20.81 -34.62
C ALA A 221 -29.05 -19.67 -34.16
N SER A 222 -28.42 -18.60 -33.64
CA SER A 222 -28.88 -17.23 -33.89
C SER A 222 -27.79 -16.20 -33.53
N ALA A 223 -26.63 -16.33 -34.18
CA ALA A 223 -25.79 -15.17 -34.48
C ALA A 223 -26.30 -14.53 -35.78
N ALA A 224 -27.46 -13.87 -35.70
CA ALA A 224 -27.94 -12.85 -36.62
C ALA A 224 -29.39 -12.48 -36.27
N SER A 225 -29.72 -11.21 -36.45
CA SER A 225 -31.07 -10.63 -36.49
C SER A 225 -31.94 -10.75 -35.23
N SER A 226 -31.90 -9.69 -34.41
CA SER A 226 -33.13 -8.98 -34.00
C SER A 226 -32.74 -7.73 -33.20
N ASP A 227 -32.52 -6.63 -33.92
CA ASP A 227 -32.52 -5.24 -33.42
C ASP A 227 -33.95 -4.79 -33.07
N ASP A 228 -34.72 -5.67 -32.43
CA ASP A 228 -36.09 -5.39 -32.00
C ASP A 228 -36.34 -6.21 -30.73
N GLY A 229 -35.71 -5.78 -29.64
CA GLY A 229 -36.17 -6.13 -28.31
C GLY A 229 -37.52 -5.46 -28.10
N ILE A 230 -38.60 -6.11 -28.55
CA ILE A 230 -40.04 -5.83 -28.34
C ILE A 230 -40.32 -4.44 -27.75
N ASP A 231 -39.94 -3.39 -28.47
CA ASP A 231 -40.15 -2.04 -27.99
C ASP A 231 -41.63 -1.74 -28.22
N GLN A 232 -42.44 -1.58 -27.17
CA GLN A 232 -43.85 -1.25 -27.35
C GLN A 232 -43.93 0.19 -27.90
N LEU A 233 -44.11 0.30 -29.22
CA LEU A 233 -44.29 1.57 -29.89
C LEU A 233 -45.70 2.10 -29.60
N ARG A 234 -45.77 3.23 -28.87
CA ARG A 234 -47.03 3.91 -28.54
C ARG A 234 -47.11 5.25 -29.25
N ARG A 235 -48.33 5.74 -29.50
CA ARG A 235 -48.52 7.12 -29.96
C ARG A 235 -47.95 8.09 -28.93
N TYR A 236 -47.13 9.01 -29.40
CA TYR A 236 -46.54 10.09 -28.60
C TYR A 236 -47.64 10.87 -27.88
N ARG A 237 -47.47 11.10 -26.58
CA ARG A 237 -48.32 11.98 -25.78
C ARG A 237 -47.54 13.23 -25.40
N SER A 238 -48.21 14.37 -25.34
CA SER A 238 -47.62 15.61 -24.85
C SER A 238 -47.12 15.41 -23.42
N GLY A 239 -45.79 15.42 -23.25
CA GLY A 239 -45.10 15.08 -22.00
C GLY A 239 -44.06 13.96 -22.14
N ASP A 240 -44.10 13.18 -23.23
CA ASP A 240 -43.08 12.18 -23.51
C ASP A 240 -41.75 12.88 -23.89
N PRO A 241 -40.60 12.43 -23.36
CA PRO A 241 -39.33 13.07 -23.64
C PRO A 241 -38.89 12.80 -25.09
N LEU A 242 -38.39 13.84 -25.77
CA LEU A 242 -38.09 13.80 -27.22
C LEU A 242 -37.07 12.72 -27.61
N HIS A 243 -36.17 12.31 -26.71
CA HIS A 243 -35.18 11.27 -26.98
C HIS A 243 -35.80 9.86 -27.16
N ARG A 244 -37.06 9.66 -26.75
CA ARG A 244 -37.78 8.39 -26.92
C ARG A 244 -38.59 8.32 -28.23
N ILE A 245 -38.55 9.37 -29.06
CA ILE A 245 -39.27 9.38 -30.34
C ILE A 245 -38.59 8.40 -31.30
N ALA A 246 -39.37 7.43 -31.79
CA ALA A 246 -38.94 6.54 -32.86
C ALA A 246 -39.00 7.30 -34.20
N TRP A 247 -38.01 8.14 -34.47
CA TRP A 247 -37.95 9.00 -35.65
C TRP A 247 -38.17 8.25 -36.97
N LYS A 248 -37.55 7.08 -37.12
CA LYS A 248 -37.69 6.22 -38.31
C LYS A 248 -39.13 5.74 -38.51
N HIS A 249 -39.84 5.42 -37.42
CA HIS A 249 -41.24 4.99 -37.53
C HIS A 249 -42.18 6.17 -37.72
N SER A 250 -41.89 7.29 -37.04
CA SER A 250 -42.67 8.52 -37.09
C SER A 250 -42.63 9.19 -38.46
N ALA A 251 -41.45 9.21 -39.11
CA ALA A 251 -41.29 9.72 -40.46
C ALA A 251 -42.05 8.89 -41.51
N ARG A 252 -42.14 7.56 -41.31
CA ARG A 252 -42.81 6.64 -42.26
C ARG A 252 -44.34 6.66 -42.13
N THR A 253 -44.87 6.92 -40.93
CA THR A 253 -46.32 6.93 -40.68
C THR A 253 -46.92 8.33 -40.57
N GLY A 254 -46.10 9.39 -40.60
CA GLY A 254 -46.54 10.78 -40.46
C GLY A 254 -47.13 11.11 -39.09
N ARG A 255 -46.96 10.23 -38.10
CA ARG A 255 -47.48 10.37 -36.74
C ARG A 255 -46.34 10.17 -35.76
N TRP A 256 -46.29 10.97 -34.71
CA TRP A 256 -45.28 10.85 -33.66
C TRP A 256 -45.48 9.56 -32.85
N VAL A 257 -44.46 8.71 -32.82
CA VAL A 257 -44.45 7.44 -32.09
C VAL A 257 -43.31 7.47 -31.07
N SER A 258 -43.61 7.20 -29.80
CA SER A 258 -42.64 7.06 -28.72
C SER A 258 -42.37 5.59 -28.41
N ARG A 259 -41.11 5.26 -28.12
CA ARG A 259 -40.69 3.96 -27.58
C ARG A 259 -41.05 3.91 -26.10
N THR A 260 -41.82 2.89 -25.72
CA THR A 260 -42.31 2.70 -24.34
C THR A 260 -41.60 1.55 -23.63
N GLY A 261 -40.60 0.90 -24.26
CA GLY A 261 -39.75 -0.04 -23.56
C GLY A 261 -38.88 0.66 -22.51
N ASP A 262 -38.78 0.04 -21.34
CA ASP A 262 -37.70 0.37 -20.43
C ASP A 262 -36.36 0.12 -21.15
N PRO A 263 -35.34 0.97 -20.94
CA PRO A 263 -34.03 0.72 -21.51
C PRO A 263 -33.59 -0.70 -21.10
N PRO A 264 -32.99 -1.48 -22.01
CA PRO A 264 -32.58 -2.85 -21.71
C PRO A 264 -31.66 -2.83 -20.49
N GLN A 265 -32.19 -3.30 -19.34
CA GLN A 265 -31.37 -3.48 -18.16
C GLN A 265 -30.44 -4.63 -18.45
N LEU A 266 -29.13 -4.37 -18.50
CA LEU A 266 -28.17 -5.46 -18.57
C LEU A 266 -28.40 -6.34 -17.34
N PRO A 267 -28.61 -7.65 -17.52
CA PRO A 267 -28.91 -8.53 -16.41
C PRO A 267 -27.73 -8.55 -15.43
N ALA A 268 -28.06 -8.53 -14.14
CA ALA A 268 -27.08 -8.56 -13.06
C ALA A 268 -26.13 -9.76 -13.22
N ARG A 269 -24.82 -9.50 -13.13
CA ARG A 269 -23.78 -10.51 -13.28
C ARG A 269 -23.38 -11.05 -11.92
N TRP A 270 -23.59 -12.34 -11.68
CA TRP A 270 -23.12 -13.00 -10.48
C TRP A 270 -21.73 -13.58 -10.68
N LEU A 271 -20.80 -13.17 -9.82
CA LEU A 271 -19.46 -13.75 -9.68
C LEU A 271 -19.51 -14.80 -8.56
N ASP A 272 -19.73 -16.05 -8.93
CA ASP A 272 -19.93 -17.15 -7.96
C ASP A 272 -18.71 -18.06 -7.87
N TRP A 273 -18.18 -18.21 -6.65
CA TRP A 273 -17.09 -19.11 -6.30
C TRP A 273 -17.29 -20.57 -6.74
N HIS A 274 -18.53 -21.07 -6.68
CA HIS A 274 -18.84 -22.49 -6.90
C HIS A 274 -18.91 -22.84 -8.39
N VAL A 275 -19.08 -21.85 -9.26
CA VAL A 275 -19.09 -22.04 -10.72
C VAL A 275 -17.68 -22.23 -11.27
N LEU A 276 -16.63 -21.88 -10.51
CA LEU A 276 -15.25 -22.07 -10.94
C LEU A 276 -14.84 -23.56 -10.92
N PRO A 277 -13.98 -24.00 -11.86
CA PRO A 277 -13.54 -25.39 -11.96
C PRO A 277 -13.03 -25.97 -10.63
N ALA A 278 -13.47 -27.19 -10.31
CA ALA A 278 -13.16 -27.86 -9.04
C ALA A 278 -11.65 -28.00 -8.76
N GLY A 279 -10.83 -28.20 -9.80
CA GLY A 279 -9.37 -28.38 -9.68
C GLY A 279 -8.55 -27.09 -9.48
N MET A 280 -9.20 -25.93 -9.32
CA MET A 280 -8.51 -24.66 -9.09
C MET A 280 -8.30 -24.38 -7.61
N ASP A 281 -7.06 -24.04 -7.24
CA ASP A 281 -6.69 -23.58 -5.90
C ASP A 281 -7.50 -22.35 -5.48
N ALA A 282 -7.72 -22.21 -4.17
CA ALA A 282 -8.49 -21.11 -3.61
C ALA A 282 -7.95 -19.72 -4.03
N GLU A 283 -6.62 -19.56 -4.08
CA GLU A 283 -5.99 -18.31 -4.53
C GLU A 283 -6.28 -17.99 -5.99
N ALA A 284 -6.15 -18.98 -6.86
CA ALA A 284 -6.41 -18.82 -8.29
C ALA A 284 -7.88 -18.45 -8.55
N ARG A 285 -8.82 -19.00 -7.76
CA ARG A 285 -10.23 -18.61 -7.82
C ARG A 285 -10.43 -17.14 -7.45
N LEU A 286 -9.80 -16.67 -6.37
CA LEU A 286 -9.88 -15.26 -5.97
C LEU A 286 -9.25 -14.33 -7.00
N SER A 287 -8.12 -14.72 -7.61
CA SER A 287 -7.47 -13.98 -8.68
C SER A 287 -8.36 -13.84 -9.91
N ARG A 288 -9.10 -14.90 -10.28
CA ARG A 288 -10.07 -14.89 -11.37
C ARG A 288 -11.27 -14.02 -11.08
N LEU A 289 -11.87 -14.15 -9.88
CA LEU A 289 -12.98 -13.31 -9.45
C LEU A 289 -12.58 -11.82 -9.41
N CYS A 290 -11.35 -11.53 -8.94
CA CYS A 290 -10.80 -10.18 -8.96
C CYS A 290 -10.63 -9.66 -10.41
N ALA A 291 -10.12 -10.48 -11.33
CA ALA A 291 -9.97 -10.09 -12.73
C ALA A 291 -11.33 -9.78 -13.39
N TRP A 292 -12.35 -10.62 -13.15
CA TRP A 292 -13.70 -10.39 -13.66
C TRP A 292 -14.35 -9.14 -13.07
N LEU A 293 -14.17 -8.89 -11.77
CA LEU A 293 -14.67 -7.69 -11.10
C LEU A 293 -14.03 -6.42 -11.67
N LEU A 294 -12.72 -6.43 -11.94
CA LEU A 294 -12.02 -5.29 -12.55
C LEU A 294 -12.42 -5.09 -14.01
N ALA A 295 -12.59 -6.17 -14.78
CA ALA A 295 -12.96 -6.12 -16.20
C ALA A 295 -14.39 -5.60 -16.43
N ALA A 296 -15.29 -5.78 -15.47
CA ALA A 296 -16.68 -5.36 -15.59
C ALA A 296 -16.89 -3.84 -15.41
N GLY A 297 -15.95 -3.13 -14.78
CA GLY A 297 -16.04 -1.68 -14.56
C GLY A 297 -17.06 -1.26 -13.51
N ASP A 298 -17.31 0.06 -13.40
CA ASP A 298 -18.21 0.63 -12.38
C ASP A 298 -19.70 0.65 -12.79
N ASP A 299 -19.98 0.54 -14.09
CA ASP A 299 -21.33 0.64 -14.66
C ASP A 299 -22.09 -0.69 -14.65
N ALA A 300 -21.38 -1.81 -14.48
CA ALA A 300 -21.96 -3.14 -14.43
C ALA A 300 -22.55 -3.45 -13.05
N GLU A 301 -23.72 -4.09 -13.05
CA GLU A 301 -24.35 -4.59 -11.83
C GLU A 301 -23.80 -5.97 -11.49
N ILE A 302 -23.05 -6.05 -10.39
CA ILE A 302 -22.24 -7.24 -10.07
C ILE A 302 -22.61 -7.73 -8.67
N GLY A 303 -23.03 -8.99 -8.55
CA GLY A 303 -23.13 -9.69 -7.28
C GLY A 303 -21.88 -10.56 -7.04
N LEU A 304 -21.45 -10.70 -5.79
CA LEU A 304 -20.31 -11.55 -5.43
C LEU A 304 -20.76 -12.62 -4.43
N ARG A 305 -20.52 -13.90 -4.78
CA ARG A 305 -20.76 -15.05 -3.90
C ARG A 305 -19.45 -15.76 -3.59
N LEU A 306 -19.06 -15.70 -2.32
CA LEU A 306 -17.96 -16.44 -1.74
C LEU A 306 -18.51 -17.41 -0.68
N PRO A 307 -17.77 -18.47 -0.32
CA PRO A 307 -18.20 -19.35 0.76
C PRO A 307 -18.34 -18.57 2.08
N GLY A 308 -19.59 -18.43 2.55
CA GLY A 308 -19.94 -17.70 3.78
C GLY A 308 -20.03 -16.17 3.64
N VAL A 309 -19.93 -15.60 2.44
CA VAL A 309 -20.12 -14.16 2.18
C VAL A 309 -20.89 -13.98 0.88
N GLU A 310 -22.05 -13.35 0.93
CA GLU A 310 -22.85 -12.98 -0.23
C GLU A 310 -23.05 -11.46 -0.25
N LEU A 311 -22.69 -10.84 -1.37
CA LEU A 311 -22.91 -9.43 -1.65
C LEU A 311 -23.91 -9.33 -2.81
N PRO A 312 -25.10 -8.75 -2.60
CA PRO A 312 -26.11 -8.65 -3.64
C PRO A 312 -25.63 -7.77 -4.79
N PRO A 313 -26.23 -7.90 -6.00
CA PRO A 313 -25.85 -7.10 -7.14
C PRO A 313 -26.08 -5.61 -6.88
N ALA A 314 -25.04 -4.83 -7.06
CA ALA A 314 -25.09 -3.37 -7.00
C ALA A 314 -24.06 -2.78 -7.97
N ARG A 315 -24.11 -1.45 -8.14
CA ARG A 315 -23.27 -0.70 -9.09
C ARG A 315 -22.42 0.33 -8.34
N GLY A 316 -21.36 0.79 -9.01
CA GLY A 316 -20.54 1.90 -8.55
C GLY A 316 -19.28 1.52 -7.78
N ALA A 317 -18.41 2.52 -7.63
CA ALA A 317 -17.06 2.34 -7.09
C ALA A 317 -17.02 1.88 -5.63
N SER A 318 -18.01 2.29 -4.81
CA SER A 318 -18.13 1.84 -3.41
C SER A 318 -18.43 0.34 -3.33
N HIS A 319 -19.33 -0.16 -4.18
CA HIS A 319 -19.65 -1.58 -4.25
C HIS A 319 -18.47 -2.41 -4.77
N ARG A 320 -17.80 -1.95 -5.84
CA ARG A 320 -16.57 -2.59 -6.33
C ARG A 320 -15.52 -2.70 -5.22
N ARG A 321 -15.35 -1.63 -4.44
CA ARG A 321 -14.43 -1.64 -3.29
C ARG A 321 -14.87 -2.66 -2.24
N ALA A 322 -16.15 -2.72 -1.86
CA ALA A 322 -16.65 -3.70 -0.90
C ALA A 322 -16.43 -5.15 -1.37
N CYS A 323 -16.63 -5.43 -2.66
CA CYS A 323 -16.32 -6.73 -3.27
C CYS A 323 -14.82 -7.06 -3.23
N LEU A 324 -13.94 -6.12 -3.57
CA LEU A 324 -12.49 -6.29 -3.46
C LEU A 324 -12.04 -6.50 -2.01
N GLU A 325 -12.64 -5.80 -1.06
CA GLU A 325 -12.38 -5.96 0.37
C GLU A 325 -12.80 -7.34 0.87
N ALA A 326 -13.94 -7.86 0.42
CA ALA A 326 -14.40 -9.21 0.72
C ALA A 326 -13.43 -10.27 0.17
N LEU A 327 -12.96 -10.12 -1.07
CA LEU A 327 -11.98 -11.01 -1.68
C LEU A 327 -10.62 -10.99 -0.94
N ALA A 328 -10.19 -9.82 -0.49
CA ALA A 328 -8.92 -9.65 0.24
C ALA A 328 -8.93 -10.27 1.64
N LEU A 329 -10.08 -10.23 2.34
CA LEU A 329 -10.21 -10.68 3.73
C LEU A 329 -10.73 -12.12 3.86
N TRP A 330 -11.05 -12.80 2.77
CA TRP A 330 -11.52 -14.19 2.80
C TRP A 330 -10.33 -15.16 2.89
N PRO A 331 -10.36 -16.17 3.78
CA PRO A 331 -11.46 -16.61 4.65
C PRO A 331 -11.43 -16.00 6.07
N GLN A 332 -10.51 -15.09 6.40
CA GLN A 332 -10.38 -14.55 7.76
C GLN A 332 -11.65 -13.85 8.25
N ARG A 333 -12.39 -13.20 7.35
CA ARG A 333 -13.72 -12.62 7.62
C ARG A 333 -14.74 -13.68 8.05
N THR A 334 -14.70 -14.86 7.46
CA THR A 334 -15.59 -15.99 7.76
C THR A 334 -15.27 -16.63 9.12
N ALA A 335 -13.99 -16.65 9.51
CA ALA A 335 -13.56 -17.15 10.82
C ALA A 335 -14.01 -16.24 11.98
N ALA A 336 -13.96 -14.91 11.79
CA ALA A 336 -14.47 -13.95 12.78
C ALA A 336 -15.98 -14.11 13.01
N TYR A 337 -16.76 -14.24 11.93
CA TYR A 337 -18.21 -14.49 12.03
C TYR A 337 -18.53 -15.85 12.69
N ARG A 338 -17.80 -16.92 12.37
CA ARG A 338 -17.96 -18.23 13.04
C ARG A 338 -17.58 -18.21 14.53
N ALA A 339 -16.64 -17.36 14.93
CA ALA A 339 -16.25 -17.21 16.33
C ALA A 339 -17.30 -16.41 17.12
N GLU A 340 -17.90 -15.38 16.52
CA GLU A 340 -18.96 -14.56 17.14
C GLU A 340 -20.31 -15.29 17.25
N VAL A 341 -20.63 -16.20 16.32
CA VAL A 341 -21.89 -16.98 16.34
C VAL A 341 -21.84 -18.18 17.28
N ARG A 342 -20.69 -18.45 17.94
CA ARG A 342 -20.54 -19.56 18.89
C ARG A 342 -20.45 -19.14 20.37
N PRO A 343 -21.43 -18.45 20.97
CA PRO A 343 -21.70 -18.51 22.40
C PRO A 343 -22.92 -19.42 22.64
N GLY A 344 -22.70 -20.60 23.22
CA GLY A 344 -23.77 -21.37 23.84
C GLY A 344 -24.15 -22.68 23.17
N ASP A 345 -23.19 -23.59 22.96
CA ASP A 345 -23.55 -25.00 22.83
C ASP A 345 -22.51 -25.91 23.50
N ARG A 346 -22.55 -25.89 24.83
CA ARG A 346 -22.17 -26.98 25.74
C ARG A 346 -23.01 -26.83 27.01
N ALA A 347 -24.18 -27.45 27.01
CA ALA A 347 -24.81 -27.96 28.22
C ALA A 347 -24.62 -29.48 28.24
#